data_AF-A0A1G1JQV8-F1
#
_entry.id   AF-A0A1G1JQV8-F1
#
_cell.length_a   1.000
_cell.length_b   1.000
_cell.length_c   1.000
_cell.angle_alpha   90.00
_cell.angle_beta   90.00
_cell.angle_gamma   90.00
#
_symmetry.space_group_name_H-M   'P 1'
#
loop_
_entity.id
_entity.type
_entity.pdbx_description
1 polymer ?
#
loop_
_entity_poly.entity_id
_entity_poly.type
_entity_poly.pdbx_seq_one_letter_code
_entity_poly.pdbx_strand_id
1 'polypeptide(L)'
;MRLNLRERAVNDVMKIRLDPDKKIVLFIPSYFKDLRYLFSVFYRGDMEYMSLDSVLKAMNNFPGKQLLVKIHPYDSIDVNTFIVNRLKGYRNAYAVKDADILSLIDASALVIVSLFSSSALDALILDKPLITLNMHRREDLVPFAANGVALKATNTEELSQAMKSVFEDKEVAAALGRRRKQFIYDYAYKVDGRATERVWNLIDELCNGVN
;
A
#
# COMPACT_ATOMS: atom_id res chain seq x y z
N MET A 1 -10.93 -7.40 -21.90
CA MET A 1 -10.62 -5.97 -22.08
C MET A 1 -9.51 -5.57 -21.11
N ARG A 2 -8.24 -5.84 -21.43
CA ARG A 2 -7.09 -5.29 -20.68
C ARG A 2 -6.92 -3.83 -21.09
N LEU A 3 -7.74 -2.96 -20.51
CA LEU A 3 -7.41 -1.54 -20.52
C LEU A 3 -6.02 -1.40 -19.90
N ASN A 4 -5.15 -0.65 -20.58
CA ASN A 4 -3.75 -0.48 -20.23
C ASN A 4 -3.67 0.30 -18.90
N LEU A 5 -3.85 -0.41 -17.77
CA LEU A 5 -3.83 0.14 -16.41
C LEU A 5 -2.54 0.93 -16.18
N ARG A 6 -1.45 0.50 -16.82
CA ARG A 6 -0.16 1.19 -16.80
C ARG A 6 -0.20 2.57 -17.48
N GLU A 7 -0.91 2.74 -18.60
CA GLU A 7 -1.05 4.06 -19.25
C GLU A 7 -1.97 5.00 -18.47
N ARG A 8 -3.04 4.48 -17.85
CA ARG A 8 -3.90 5.29 -16.96
C ARG A 8 -3.18 5.67 -15.67
N ALA A 9 -2.44 4.74 -15.06
CA ALA A 9 -1.58 5.00 -13.92
C ALA A 9 -0.57 6.09 -14.22
N VAL A 10 0.08 6.00 -15.38
CA VAL A 10 1.00 7.04 -15.85
C VAL A 10 0.25 8.37 -15.97
N ASN A 11 -0.95 8.45 -16.55
CA ASN A 11 -1.66 9.72 -16.72
C ASN A 11 -2.15 10.38 -15.41
N ASP A 12 -2.61 9.60 -14.43
CA ASP A 12 -2.98 10.15 -13.10
C ASP A 12 -1.75 10.59 -12.32
N VAL A 13 -0.67 9.82 -12.44
CA VAL A 13 0.65 10.16 -11.91
C VAL A 13 1.25 11.36 -12.64
N MET A 14 1.00 11.59 -13.93
CA MET A 14 1.60 12.66 -14.75
C MET A 14 1.24 14.08 -14.30
N LYS A 15 0.22 14.28 -13.44
CA LYS A 15 0.04 15.57 -12.74
C LYS A 15 1.19 15.85 -11.74
N ILE A 16 1.87 14.80 -11.31
CA ILE A 16 3.05 14.77 -10.46
C ILE A 16 4.25 14.41 -11.36
N ARG A 17 5.22 15.31 -11.51
CA ARG A 17 6.45 15.01 -12.27
C ARG A 17 7.32 14.02 -11.48
N LEU A 18 7.01 12.73 -11.60
CA LEU A 18 7.86 11.65 -11.15
C LEU A 18 9.04 11.46 -12.11
N ASP A 19 10.15 11.02 -11.55
CA ASP A 19 11.37 10.69 -12.29
C ASP A 19 11.21 9.29 -12.90
N PRO A 20 11.18 9.13 -14.23
CA PRO A 20 10.91 7.83 -14.86
C PRO A 20 11.99 6.78 -14.59
N ASP A 21 13.20 7.20 -14.23
CA ASP A 21 14.33 6.31 -13.97
C ASP A 21 14.35 5.80 -12.52
N LYS A 22 13.55 6.40 -11.62
CA LYS A 22 13.48 6.02 -10.21
C LYS A 22 12.31 5.08 -9.95
N LYS A 23 12.61 3.95 -9.28
CA LYS A 23 11.56 3.05 -8.79
C LYS A 23 10.71 3.74 -7.71
N ILE A 24 9.41 3.53 -7.77
CA ILE A 24 8.42 4.11 -6.85
C ILE A 24 8.26 3.22 -5.60
N VAL A 25 8.33 3.84 -4.43
CA VAL A 25 7.84 3.31 -3.16
C VAL A 25 6.50 3.98 -2.89
N LEU A 26 5.42 3.19 -2.81
CA LEU A 26 4.09 3.71 -2.49
C LEU A 26 3.82 3.51 -1.01
N PHE A 27 3.54 4.60 -0.30
CA PHE A 27 3.05 4.56 1.07
C PHE A 27 1.55 4.87 1.10
N ILE A 28 0.79 3.94 1.68
CA ILE A 28 -0.66 4.04 1.87
C ILE A 28 -0.91 4.12 3.39
N PRO A 29 -0.91 5.33 3.97
CA PRO A 29 -1.31 5.51 5.35
C PRO A 29 -2.78 5.14 5.55
N SER A 30 -3.12 4.65 6.74
CA SER A 30 -4.49 4.62 7.22
C SER A 30 -5.01 6.05 7.42
N TYR A 31 -6.33 6.19 7.52
CA TYR A 31 -6.98 7.49 7.74
C TYR A 31 -6.36 8.25 8.93
N PHE A 32 -5.87 9.47 8.66
CA PHE A 32 -5.40 10.36 9.72
C PHE A 32 -6.62 10.95 10.41
N LYS A 33 -6.87 10.54 11.65
CA LYS A 33 -7.98 11.13 12.41
C LYS A 33 -7.68 12.61 12.68
N ASP A 34 -8.66 13.44 12.36
CA ASP A 34 -8.62 14.90 12.53
C ASP A 34 -8.19 15.28 13.97
N LEU A 35 -7.19 16.17 14.07
CA LEU A 35 -6.61 16.70 15.31
C LEU A 35 -7.66 17.31 16.24
N ARG A 36 -8.85 17.68 15.71
CA ARG A 36 -9.94 18.27 16.50
C ARG A 36 -10.66 17.28 17.42
N TYR A 37 -10.47 15.97 17.28
CA TYR A 37 -11.04 14.95 18.18
C TYR A 37 -10.11 14.58 19.34
N LEU A 38 -9.54 15.61 19.97
CA LEU A 38 -8.44 15.50 20.93
C LEU A 38 -8.78 14.72 22.22
N PHE A 39 -10.03 14.33 22.47
CA PHE A 39 -10.42 13.70 23.74
C PHE A 39 -10.90 12.24 23.70
N SER A 40 -10.95 11.57 22.53
CA SER A 40 -11.27 10.12 22.47
C SER A 40 -10.28 9.27 21.66
N VAL A 41 -9.18 9.88 21.16
CA VAL A 41 -8.32 9.32 20.09
C VAL A 41 -6.81 9.39 20.40
N PHE A 42 -6.42 9.52 21.68
CA PHE A 42 -5.04 9.76 22.18
C PHE A 42 -3.88 8.85 21.67
N TYR A 43 -4.08 7.94 20.70
CA TYR A 43 -3.04 7.05 20.19
C TYR A 43 -3.08 6.78 18.67
N ARG A 44 -4.05 7.29 17.89
CA ARG A 44 -4.11 6.94 16.45
C ARG A 44 -3.57 8.00 15.50
N GLY A 45 -3.90 9.29 15.70
CA GLY A 45 -3.40 10.37 14.84
C GLY A 45 -1.88 10.47 14.86
N ASP A 46 -1.31 10.57 16.07
CA ASP A 46 0.15 10.70 16.29
C ASP A 46 0.96 9.59 15.61
N MET A 47 0.43 8.37 15.58
CA MET A 47 1.15 7.22 15.05
C MET A 47 1.14 7.17 13.52
N GLU A 48 0.13 7.72 12.85
CA GLU A 48 0.17 7.89 11.39
C GLU A 48 1.16 8.99 10.99
N TYR A 49 1.24 10.08 11.79
CA TYR A 49 2.28 11.09 11.62
C TYR A 49 3.68 10.48 11.82
N MET A 50 3.85 9.65 12.85
CA MET A 50 5.10 8.90 13.08
C MET A 50 5.41 7.90 11.96
N SER A 51 4.38 7.27 11.38
CA SER A 51 4.52 6.34 10.25
C SER A 51 5.04 7.08 9.02
N LEU A 52 4.42 8.22 8.66
CA LEU A 52 4.89 9.08 7.59
C LEU A 52 6.35 9.52 7.83
N ASP A 53 6.66 10.01 9.02
CA ASP A 53 8.01 10.45 9.37
C ASP A 53 9.04 9.33 9.26
N SER A 54 8.66 8.11 9.63
CA SER A 54 9.55 6.95 9.57
C SER A 54 9.79 6.50 8.14
N VAL A 55 8.75 6.52 7.29
CA VAL A 55 8.90 6.29 5.86
C VAL A 55 9.83 7.33 5.24
N LEU A 56 9.63 8.61 5.56
CA LEU A 56 10.48 9.68 5.05
C LEU A 56 11.95 9.53 5.48
N LYS A 57 12.20 9.21 6.75
CA LYS A 57 13.55 8.93 7.25
C LYS A 57 14.17 7.72 6.57
N ALA A 58 13.42 6.61 6.43
CA ALA A 58 13.91 5.40 5.76
C ALA A 58 14.26 5.67 4.29
N MET A 59 13.50 6.51 3.60
CA MET A 59 13.76 6.90 2.20
C MET A 59 15.10 7.62 1.98
N ASN A 60 15.68 8.25 3.01
CA ASN A 60 17.02 8.86 2.91
C ASN A 60 18.12 7.83 2.59
N ASN A 61 17.91 6.56 2.95
CA ASN A 61 18.83 5.46 2.62
C ASN A 61 18.69 4.97 1.17
N PHE A 62 17.70 5.47 0.42
CA PHE A 62 17.38 5.01 -0.93
C PHE A 62 17.28 6.19 -1.93
N PRO A 63 18.36 6.97 -2.15
CA PRO A 63 18.33 8.17 -3.00
C PRO A 63 17.98 7.91 -4.47
N GLY A 64 18.18 6.68 -4.96
CA GLY A 64 17.76 6.21 -6.29
C GLY A 64 16.28 5.81 -6.38
N LYS A 65 15.48 6.12 -5.35
CA LYS A 65 14.04 5.84 -5.28
C LYS A 65 13.26 7.13 -5.07
N GLN A 66 11.97 7.05 -5.33
CA GLN A 66 11.01 8.12 -5.04
C GLN A 66 9.83 7.59 -4.24
N LEU A 67 9.33 8.42 -3.34
CA LEU A 67 8.20 8.13 -2.48
C LEU A 67 6.93 8.76 -3.05
N LEU A 68 5.87 7.97 -3.14
CA LEU A 68 4.53 8.47 -3.38
C LEU A 68 3.66 8.16 -2.15
N VAL A 69 3.07 9.20 -1.55
CA VAL A 69 2.17 9.07 -0.41
C VAL A 69 0.73 9.22 -0.89
N LYS A 70 -0.07 8.16 -0.75
CA LYS A 70 -1.49 8.19 -1.09
C LYS A 70 -2.30 8.73 0.09
N ILE A 71 -2.80 9.96 -0.04
CA ILE A 71 -3.69 10.59 0.93
C ILE A 71 -5.05 9.88 0.93
N HIS A 72 -5.67 9.71 2.10
CA HIS A 72 -6.98 9.09 2.22
C HIS A 72 -8.07 10.05 1.69
N PRO A 73 -9.08 9.58 0.92
CA PRO A 73 -10.10 10.47 0.35
C PRO A 73 -10.84 11.30 1.40
N TYR A 74 -11.10 10.71 2.57
CA TYR A 74 -11.79 11.37 3.69
C TYR A 74 -10.90 12.27 4.56
N ASP A 75 -9.57 12.32 4.35
CA ASP A 75 -8.67 13.17 5.15
C ASP A 75 -9.04 14.65 4.97
N SER A 76 -9.06 15.37 6.10
CA SER A 76 -9.37 16.80 6.15
C SER A 76 -8.34 17.63 5.38
N ILE A 77 -8.71 18.86 5.01
CA ILE A 77 -7.78 19.79 4.35
C ILE A 77 -6.54 20.06 5.20
N ASP A 78 -6.67 20.09 6.53
CA ASP A 78 -5.54 20.31 7.45
C ASP A 78 -4.55 19.16 7.41
N VAL A 79 -5.03 17.91 7.41
CA VAL A 79 -4.19 16.71 7.24
C VAL A 79 -3.48 16.76 5.89
N ASN A 80 -4.22 17.05 4.81
CA ASN A 80 -3.65 17.10 3.46
C ASN A 80 -2.53 18.15 3.37
N THR A 81 -2.78 19.32 3.98
CA THR A 81 -1.83 20.43 4.06
C THR A 81 -0.60 20.04 4.88
N PHE A 82 -0.79 19.36 6.01
CA PHE A 82 0.31 18.83 6.82
C PHE A 82 1.19 17.88 6.00
N ILE A 83 0.60 16.88 5.35
CA ILE A 83 1.34 15.89 4.56
C ILE A 83 2.14 16.61 3.49
N VAL A 84 1.50 17.44 2.67
CA VAL A 84 2.17 18.18 1.58
C VAL A 84 3.32 19.05 2.12
N ASN A 85 3.10 19.78 3.22
CA ASN A 85 4.15 20.61 3.82
C ASN A 85 5.30 19.75 4.36
N ARG A 86 5.01 18.61 4.98
CA ARG A 86 6.03 17.69 5.49
C ARG A 86 6.91 17.14 4.37
N LEU A 87 6.33 16.86 3.20
CA LEU A 87 7.05 16.35 2.04
C LEU A 87 7.99 17.38 1.39
N LYS A 88 7.75 18.69 1.53
CA LYS A 88 8.60 19.75 0.92
C LYS A 88 10.07 19.67 1.32
N GLY A 89 10.38 19.06 2.47
CA GLY A 89 11.76 18.81 2.92
C GLY A 89 12.49 17.69 2.16
N TYR A 90 11.81 16.96 1.28
CA TYR A 90 12.30 15.75 0.63
C TYR A 90 12.20 15.86 -0.90
N ARG A 91 13.33 15.77 -1.60
CA ARG A 91 13.42 16.03 -3.05
C ARG A 91 12.64 15.05 -3.93
N ASN A 92 12.49 13.80 -3.51
CA ASN A 92 11.84 12.73 -4.28
C ASN A 92 10.59 12.20 -3.56
N ALA A 93 9.84 13.05 -2.87
CA ALA A 93 8.63 12.63 -2.16
C ALA A 93 7.41 13.45 -2.60
N TYR A 94 6.33 12.76 -2.92
CA TYR A 94 5.14 13.35 -3.52
C TYR A 94 3.88 12.85 -2.83
N ALA A 95 2.85 13.70 -2.78
CA ALA A 95 1.54 13.33 -2.27
C ALA A 95 0.54 13.24 -3.43
N VAL A 96 -0.35 12.25 -3.38
CA VAL A 96 -1.45 12.10 -4.31
C VAL A 96 -2.73 11.80 -3.54
N LYS A 97 -3.82 12.52 -3.85
CA LYS A 97 -5.13 12.29 -3.23
C LYS A 97 -6.09 11.59 -4.18
N ASP A 98 -6.31 12.17 -5.36
CA ASP A 98 -7.30 11.68 -6.31
C ASP A 98 -6.61 10.90 -7.44
N ALA A 99 -6.37 9.61 -7.20
CA ALA A 99 -5.80 8.68 -8.18
C ALA A 99 -6.30 7.26 -7.91
N ASP A 100 -6.42 6.47 -8.99
CA ASP A 100 -6.78 5.05 -8.90
C ASP A 100 -5.71 4.24 -8.14
N ILE A 101 -6.12 3.57 -7.06
CA ILE A 101 -5.19 2.89 -6.16
C ILE A 101 -4.50 1.71 -6.82
N LEU A 102 -5.21 0.97 -7.68
CA LEU A 102 -4.66 -0.20 -8.38
C LEU A 102 -3.58 0.23 -9.37
N SER A 103 -3.82 1.33 -10.07
CA SER A 103 -2.86 1.98 -10.95
C SER A 103 -1.59 2.41 -10.22
N LEU A 104 -1.72 3.03 -9.04
CA LEU A 104 -0.55 3.40 -8.21
C LEU A 104 0.22 2.17 -7.74
N ILE A 105 -0.47 1.14 -7.27
CA ILE A 105 0.13 -0.12 -6.83
C ILE A 105 0.88 -0.76 -8.00
N ASP A 106 0.27 -0.83 -9.19
CA ASP A 106 0.89 -1.46 -10.36
C ASP A 106 2.20 -0.77 -10.76
N ALA A 107 2.22 0.57 -10.73
CA ALA A 107 3.41 1.35 -11.03
C ALA A 107 4.52 1.24 -9.96
N SER A 108 4.21 0.70 -8.78
CA SER A 108 5.12 0.70 -7.63
C SER A 108 6.02 -0.53 -7.58
N ALA A 109 7.26 -0.32 -7.14
CA ALA A 109 8.22 -1.41 -6.91
C ALA A 109 8.10 -2.02 -5.51
N LEU A 110 7.52 -1.28 -4.56
CA LEU A 110 7.26 -1.68 -3.19
C LEU A 110 6.05 -0.91 -2.68
N VAL A 111 5.15 -1.60 -1.97
CA VAL A 111 4.03 -0.99 -1.26
C VAL A 111 4.27 -1.09 0.25
N ILE A 112 4.09 0.03 0.94
CA ILE A 112 4.10 0.13 2.39
C ILE A 112 2.71 0.54 2.82
N VAL A 113 2.10 -0.21 3.72
CA VAL A 113 0.79 0.12 4.32
C VAL A 113 0.98 0.34 5.81
N SER A 114 0.32 1.34 6.40
CA SER A 114 0.26 1.43 7.85
C SER A 114 -0.92 0.65 8.40
N LEU A 115 -0.71 -0.03 9.53
CA LEU A 115 -1.69 -0.75 10.32
C LEU A 115 -2.59 -1.70 9.49
N PHE A 116 -3.72 -1.22 8.94
CA PHE A 116 -4.65 -1.99 8.12
C PHE A 116 -5.14 -1.16 6.92
N SER A 117 -4.91 -1.68 5.71
CA SER A 117 -5.55 -1.18 4.49
C SER A 117 -5.97 -2.37 3.64
N SER A 118 -7.17 -2.32 3.06
CA SER A 118 -7.59 -3.30 2.05
C SER A 118 -6.63 -3.32 0.86
N SER A 119 -5.96 -2.20 0.59
CA SER A 119 -4.92 -2.08 -0.44
C SER A 119 -3.68 -2.94 -0.20
N ALA A 120 -3.50 -3.48 1.01
CA ALA A 120 -2.51 -4.51 1.26
C ALA A 120 -2.83 -5.78 0.44
N LEU A 121 -4.09 -6.21 0.40
CA LEU A 121 -4.52 -7.33 -0.41
C LEU A 121 -4.40 -7.02 -1.90
N ASP A 122 -4.76 -5.81 -2.32
CA ASP A 122 -4.59 -5.36 -3.72
C ASP A 122 -3.11 -5.41 -4.16
N ALA A 123 -2.18 -5.00 -3.30
CA ALA A 123 -0.75 -5.09 -3.54
C ALA A 123 -0.29 -6.53 -3.73
N LEU A 124 -0.79 -7.45 -2.91
CA LEU A 124 -0.53 -8.88 -3.08
C LEU A 124 -1.14 -9.39 -4.38
N ILE A 125 -2.40 -9.07 -4.69
CA ILE A 125 -3.05 -9.47 -5.94
C ILE A 125 -2.24 -9.01 -7.18
N LEU A 126 -1.66 -7.82 -7.13
CA LEU A 126 -0.81 -7.25 -8.19
C LEU A 126 0.67 -7.67 -8.10
N ASP A 127 0.97 -8.72 -7.32
CA ASP A 127 2.29 -9.33 -7.17
C ASP A 127 3.38 -8.37 -6.65
N LYS A 128 2.99 -7.35 -5.86
CA LYS A 128 3.92 -6.36 -5.32
C LYS A 128 4.48 -6.78 -3.95
N PRO A 129 5.79 -6.59 -3.70
CA PRO A 129 6.33 -6.66 -2.34
C PRO A 129 5.57 -5.73 -1.40
N LEU A 130 5.29 -6.22 -0.20
CA LEU A 130 4.48 -5.54 0.80
C LEU A 130 5.26 -5.44 2.11
N ILE A 131 5.24 -4.25 2.71
CA ILE A 131 5.66 -4.03 4.09
C ILE A 131 4.47 -3.51 4.89
N THR A 132 4.19 -4.15 6.03
CA THR A 132 3.24 -3.64 7.02
C THR A 132 3.98 -2.82 8.07
N LEU A 133 3.67 -1.53 8.14
CA LEU A 133 4.22 -0.61 9.11
C LEU A 133 3.24 -0.44 10.28
N ASN A 134 3.58 -1.03 11.42
CA ASN A 134 2.72 -1.04 12.59
C ASN A 134 3.42 -0.35 13.76
N MET A 135 3.45 0.99 13.70
CA MET A 135 4.01 1.80 14.78
C MET A 135 3.22 1.65 16.08
N HIS A 136 1.93 1.34 15.98
CA HIS A 136 1.07 1.10 17.13
C HIS A 136 1.46 -0.14 17.95
N ARG A 137 2.31 -1.03 17.40
CA ARG A 137 2.69 -2.31 18.01
C ARG A 137 1.49 -3.15 18.43
N ARG A 138 0.39 -3.01 17.69
CA ARG A 138 -0.84 -3.79 17.92
C ARG A 138 -0.80 -5.10 17.16
N GLU A 139 -1.64 -6.03 17.55
CA GLU A 139 -1.83 -7.25 16.76
C GLU A 139 -2.37 -6.91 15.37
N ASP A 140 -1.89 -7.63 14.35
CA ASP A 140 -2.33 -7.40 12.98
C ASP A 140 -3.69 -8.10 12.76
N LEU A 141 -4.75 -7.34 12.44
CA LEU A 141 -6.07 -7.87 12.08
C LEU A 141 -6.00 -8.86 10.92
N VAL A 142 -5.16 -8.58 9.92
CA VAL A 142 -4.84 -9.52 8.86
C VAL A 142 -3.35 -9.86 8.98
N PRO A 143 -3.01 -11.12 9.31
CA PRO A 143 -1.64 -11.49 9.66
C PRO A 143 -0.76 -11.70 8.43
N PHE A 144 -0.63 -10.68 7.57
CA PHE A 144 0.16 -10.74 6.32
C PHE A 144 1.61 -11.17 6.57
N ALA A 145 2.25 -10.62 7.60
CA ALA A 145 3.63 -10.97 7.93
C ALA A 145 3.76 -12.38 8.50
N ALA A 146 2.82 -12.83 9.34
CA ALA A 146 2.84 -14.20 9.88
C ALA A 146 2.60 -15.26 8.80
N ASN A 147 1.86 -14.92 7.74
CA ASN A 147 1.70 -15.75 6.55
C ASN A 147 2.91 -15.68 5.59
N GLY A 148 3.92 -14.87 5.89
CA GLY A 148 5.12 -14.72 5.09
C GLY A 148 4.89 -14.01 3.75
N VAL A 149 3.82 -13.23 3.61
CA VAL A 149 3.51 -12.48 2.38
C VAL A 149 3.87 -10.99 2.46
N ALA A 150 4.24 -10.53 3.65
CA ALA A 150 4.76 -9.18 3.89
C ALA A 150 5.93 -9.24 4.89
N LEU A 151 6.76 -8.21 4.90
CA LEU A 151 7.65 -7.94 6.04
C LEU A 151 6.96 -6.98 7.01
N LYS A 152 7.14 -7.19 8.31
CA LYS A 152 6.62 -6.30 9.36
C LYS A 152 7.71 -5.37 9.85
N ALA A 153 7.35 -4.11 10.05
CA ALA A 153 8.18 -3.12 10.72
C ALA A 153 7.38 -2.38 11.79
N THR A 154 7.99 -2.12 12.94
CA THR A 154 7.37 -1.43 14.10
C THR A 154 8.14 -0.19 14.55
N ASN A 155 9.21 0.16 13.83
CA ASN A 155 10.03 1.35 14.02
C ASN A 155 10.78 1.70 12.71
N THR A 156 11.53 2.80 12.71
CA THR A 156 12.23 3.31 11.50
C THR A 156 13.37 2.39 11.07
N GLU A 157 14.07 1.79 12.02
CA GLU A 157 15.22 0.91 11.79
C GLU A 157 14.77 -0.39 11.13
N GLU A 158 13.74 -1.04 11.68
CA GLU A 158 13.09 -2.22 11.09
C GLU A 158 12.53 -1.92 9.70
N LEU A 159 11.92 -0.75 9.51
CA LEU A 159 11.40 -0.34 8.20
C LEU A 159 12.54 -0.22 7.19
N SER A 160 13.64 0.42 7.56
CA SER A 160 14.82 0.56 6.70
C SER A 160 15.40 -0.80 6.33
N GLN A 161 15.50 -1.72 7.30
CA GLN A 161 15.99 -3.07 7.05
C GLN A 161 15.04 -3.89 6.17
N ALA A 162 13.73 -3.76 6.37
CA ALA A 162 12.72 -4.42 5.55
C ALA A 162 12.77 -3.91 4.10
N MET A 163 12.87 -2.60 3.89
CA MET A 163 13.04 -2.00 2.56
C MET A 163 14.33 -2.49 1.89
N LYS A 164 15.45 -2.53 2.64
CA LYS A 164 16.72 -3.05 2.15
C LYS A 164 16.58 -4.50 1.69
N SER A 165 15.96 -5.34 2.53
CA SER A 165 15.72 -6.76 2.21
C SER A 165 14.89 -6.91 0.94
N VAL A 166 13.81 -6.13 0.77
CA VAL A 166 13.00 -6.18 -0.46
C VAL A 166 13.80 -5.77 -1.70
N PHE A 167 14.68 -4.77 -1.60
CA PHE A 167 15.35 -4.21 -2.76
C PHE A 167 16.68 -4.87 -3.13
N GLU A 168 17.37 -5.44 -2.15
CA GLU A 168 18.75 -5.92 -2.30
C GLU A 168 18.87 -7.44 -2.07
N ASP A 169 17.95 -8.04 -1.32
CA ASP A 169 17.95 -9.48 -1.05
C ASP A 169 16.96 -10.21 -1.98
N LYS A 170 17.52 -10.89 -2.98
CA LYS A 170 16.76 -11.66 -3.97
C LYS A 170 16.04 -12.87 -3.35
N GLU A 171 16.58 -13.45 -2.29
CA GLU A 171 15.99 -14.62 -1.65
C GLU A 171 14.74 -14.22 -0.86
N VAL A 172 14.81 -13.11 -0.13
CA VAL A 172 13.64 -12.52 0.56
C VAL A 172 12.55 -12.16 -0.43
N ALA A 173 12.89 -11.45 -1.52
CA ALA A 173 11.93 -11.09 -2.55
C ALA A 173 11.25 -12.33 -3.17
N ALA A 174 12.03 -13.37 -3.47
CA ALA A 174 11.51 -14.62 -4.02
C ALA A 174 10.64 -15.39 -3.00
N ALA A 175 11.02 -15.39 -1.72
CA ALA A 175 10.24 -16.05 -0.65
C ALA A 175 8.86 -15.41 -0.47
N LEU A 176 8.80 -14.07 -0.44
CA LEU A 176 7.54 -13.32 -0.40
C LEU A 176 6.65 -13.67 -1.60
N GLY A 177 7.21 -13.71 -2.82
CA GLY A 177 6.49 -14.07 -4.03
C GLY A 177 5.93 -15.51 -4.02
N ARG A 178 6.67 -16.47 -3.46
CA ARG A 178 6.18 -17.86 -3.32
C ARG A 178 5.00 -17.98 -2.36
N ARG A 179 5.08 -17.35 -1.19
CA ARG A 179 4.02 -17.40 -0.16
C ARG A 179 2.74 -16.72 -0.63
N ARG A 180 2.89 -15.65 -1.42
CA ARG A 180 1.78 -14.83 -1.93
C ARG A 180 0.75 -15.62 -2.72
N LYS A 181 1.15 -16.60 -3.54
CA LYS A 181 0.23 -17.38 -4.38
C LYS A 181 -0.82 -18.13 -3.55
N GLN A 182 -0.38 -18.82 -2.50
CA GLN A 182 -1.28 -19.56 -1.61
C GLN A 182 -2.19 -18.60 -0.85
N PHE A 183 -1.61 -17.55 -0.28
CA PHE A 183 -2.37 -16.54 0.46
C PHE A 183 -3.46 -15.88 -0.40
N ILE A 184 -3.17 -15.52 -1.66
CA ILE A 184 -4.18 -14.97 -2.56
C ILE A 184 -5.31 -15.97 -2.80
N TYR A 185 -4.99 -17.25 -2.99
CA TYR A 185 -6.03 -18.27 -3.17
C TYR A 185 -6.93 -18.38 -1.93
N ASP A 186 -6.35 -18.34 -0.74
CA ASP A 186 -7.11 -18.50 0.50
C ASP A 186 -7.99 -17.28 0.82
N TYR A 187 -7.51 -16.06 0.51
CA TYR A 187 -8.20 -14.81 0.86
C TYR A 187 -9.00 -14.17 -0.27
N ALA A 188 -8.65 -14.41 -1.53
CA ALA A 188 -9.27 -13.82 -2.72
C ALA A 188 -9.68 -14.86 -3.78
N TYR A 189 -9.43 -16.15 -3.54
CA TYR A 189 -9.69 -17.24 -4.49
C TYR A 189 -8.96 -17.02 -5.82
N LYS A 190 -9.68 -17.04 -6.94
CA LYS A 190 -9.12 -16.92 -8.29
C LYS A 190 -9.13 -15.47 -8.76
N VAL A 191 -7.93 -14.95 -9.05
CA VAL A 191 -7.72 -13.65 -9.71
C VAL A 191 -7.56 -13.86 -11.23
N ASP A 192 -8.56 -14.49 -11.85
CA ASP A 192 -8.58 -14.83 -13.28
C ASP A 192 -9.45 -13.89 -14.14
N GLY A 193 -10.03 -12.85 -13.52
CA GLY A 193 -10.94 -11.92 -14.19
C GLY A 193 -12.34 -12.49 -14.45
N ARG A 194 -12.67 -13.68 -13.94
CA ARG A 194 -13.96 -14.37 -14.16
C ARG A 194 -14.87 -14.33 -12.92
N ALA A 195 -14.64 -13.39 -12.01
CA ALA A 195 -15.44 -13.29 -10.79
C ALA A 195 -16.92 -13.06 -11.09
N THR A 196 -17.24 -12.12 -11.97
CA THR A 196 -18.62 -11.84 -12.40
C THR A 196 -19.29 -13.06 -13.02
N GLU A 197 -18.59 -13.79 -13.88
CA GLU A 197 -19.11 -15.01 -14.50
C GLU A 197 -19.40 -16.10 -13.47
N ARG A 198 -18.48 -16.33 -12.53
CA ARG A 198 -18.67 -17.31 -11.44
C ARG A 198 -19.86 -16.96 -10.56
N VAL A 199 -20.03 -15.68 -10.22
CA VAL A 199 -21.18 -15.20 -9.43
C VAL A 199 -22.47 -15.31 -10.22
N TRP A 200 -22.46 -14.93 -11.51
CA TRP A 200 -23.61 -15.05 -12.40
C TRP A 200 -24.10 -16.49 -12.52
N ASN A 201 -23.20 -17.43 -12.79
CA ASN A 201 -23.56 -18.84 -12.92
C ASN A 201 -24.18 -19.38 -11.63
N LEU A 202 -23.64 -19.02 -10.46
CA LEU A 202 -24.22 -19.40 -9.18
C LEU A 202 -25.63 -18.81 -8.98
N ILE A 203 -25.85 -17.55 -9.35
CA ILE A 203 -27.18 -16.93 -9.28
C ILE A 203 -28.16 -17.67 -10.20
N ASP A 204 -27.75 -17.97 -11.43
CA ASP A 204 -28.58 -18.69 -12.41
C ASP A 204 -28.96 -20.09 -11.92
N GLU A 205 -28.01 -20.85 -11.36
CA GLU A 205 -28.23 -22.16 -10.74
C GLU A 205 -29.24 -22.09 -9.59
N LEU A 206 -29.10 -21.07 -8.72
CA LEU A 206 -30.00 -20.89 -7.58
C LEU A 206 -31.42 -20.45 -7.99
N CYS A 207 -31.55 -19.66 -9.06
CA CYS A 207 -32.83 -19.15 -9.53
C CYS A 207 -33.60 -20.16 -10.37
N ASN A 208 -32.91 -20.92 -11.22
CA ASN A 208 -33.56 -21.85 -12.15
C ASN A 208 -33.75 -23.24 -11.55
N GLY A 209 -33.20 -23.49 -10.35
CA GLY A 209 -33.22 -24.79 -9.70
C GLY A 209 -32.31 -25.77 -10.44
N VAL A 210 -31.48 -26.47 -9.69
CA VAL A 210 -30.79 -27.65 -10.23
C VAL A 210 -31.88 -28.65 -10.66
N ASN A 211 -31.99 -28.93 -11.96
CA ASN A 211 -32.60 -30.19 -12.44
C ASN A 211 -31.72 -31.35 -12.01
#